data_AF-A0A5Y2ZY34-F1
#
_entry.id   AF-A0A5Y2ZY34-F1
#
_cell.length_a   1.000
_cell.length_b   1.000
_cell.length_c   1.000
_cell.angle_alpha   90.00
_cell.angle_beta   90.00
_cell.angle_gamma   90.00
#
_symmetry.space_group_name_H-M   'P 1'
#
loop_
_entity.id
_entity.type
_entity.pdbx_description
1 polymer ?
#
loop_
_entity_poly.entity_id
_entity_poly.type
_entity_poly.pdbx_seq_one_letter_code
_entity_poly.pdbx_strand_id
1 'polypeptide(L)'
;MSEMNNLQTRQAEYTDMYAKLIDRMQSVRVILEQMSGQEYAAANTYTNNMEMIARFYEEVGVSLCELDFQEYLRQNDLNLFIEILAVGRAISLMKNLLVNVKQSLEAATGKSDQSIPNQNN
;
A
#
# COMPACT_ATOMS: atom_id res chain seq x y z
N MET A 1 11.57 3.18 -38.35
CA MET A 1 10.12 3.46 -38.19
C MET A 1 9.48 2.67 -37.04
N SER A 2 10.02 1.52 -36.62
CA SER A 2 9.45 0.69 -35.54
C SER A 2 9.69 1.23 -34.12
N GLU A 3 10.86 1.79 -33.81
CA GLU A 3 11.18 2.29 -32.46
C GLU A 3 10.34 3.50 -32.04
N MET A 4 10.08 4.41 -32.98
CA MET A 4 9.34 5.65 -32.73
C MET A 4 7.84 5.38 -32.45
N ASN A 5 7.27 4.36 -33.11
CA ASN A 5 5.93 3.86 -32.79
C ASN A 5 5.90 3.18 -31.43
N ASN A 6 6.95 2.43 -31.06
CA ASN A 6 7.02 1.73 -29.78
C ASN A 6 7.14 2.70 -28.58
N LEU A 7 7.92 3.78 -28.75
CA LEU A 7 8.03 4.86 -27.78
C LEU A 7 6.72 5.62 -27.58
N GLN A 8 6.01 5.94 -28.67
CA GLN A 8 4.70 6.60 -28.59
C GLN A 8 3.64 5.73 -27.91
N THR A 9 3.63 4.42 -28.18
CA THR A 9 2.73 3.47 -27.52
C THR A 9 3.01 3.40 -26.02
N ARG A 10 4.28 3.23 -25.61
CA ARG A 10 4.67 3.20 -24.19
C ARG A 10 4.32 4.50 -23.46
N GLN A 11 4.49 5.64 -24.12
CA GLN A 11 4.15 6.93 -23.51
C GLN A 11 2.64 7.10 -23.31
N ALA A 12 1.82 6.60 -24.23
CA ALA A 12 0.37 6.55 -24.07
C ALA A 12 -0.05 5.61 -22.92
N GLU A 13 0.60 4.44 -22.82
CA GLU A 13 0.40 3.48 -21.72
C GLU A 13 0.73 4.12 -20.36
N TYR A 14 1.87 4.79 -20.22
CA TYR A 14 2.24 5.47 -18.97
C TYR A 14 1.33 6.64 -18.64
N THR A 15 0.80 7.33 -19.65
CA THR A 15 -0.19 8.40 -19.42
C THR A 15 -1.50 7.83 -18.86
N ASP A 16 -1.97 6.71 -19.39
CA ASP A 16 -3.17 6.02 -18.89
C ASP A 16 -2.95 5.44 -17.48
N MET A 17 -1.80 4.82 -17.24
CA MET A 17 -1.40 4.33 -15.91
C MET A 17 -1.35 5.46 -14.89
N TYR A 18 -0.77 6.61 -15.26
CA TYR A 18 -0.71 7.80 -14.42
C TYR A 18 -2.10 8.35 -14.09
N ALA A 19 -2.99 8.45 -15.08
CA ALA A 19 -4.37 8.92 -14.86
C ALA A 19 -5.12 8.02 -13.87
N LYS A 20 -5.02 6.69 -14.04
CA LYS A 20 -5.61 5.71 -13.11
C LYS A 20 -5.00 5.82 -11.70
N LEU A 21 -3.70 6.05 -11.63
CA LEU A 21 -3.00 6.18 -10.35
C LEU A 21 -3.46 7.41 -9.57
N ILE A 22 -3.65 8.56 -10.23
CA ILE A 22 -4.17 9.78 -9.61
C ILE A 22 -5.57 9.55 -9.04
N ASP A 23 -6.47 9.00 -9.86
CA ASP A 23 -7.87 8.74 -9.46
C ASP A 23 -7.95 7.84 -8.22
N ARG A 24 -7.14 6.78 -8.21
CA ARG A 24 -7.03 5.87 -7.08
C ARG A 24 -6.42 6.54 -5.85
N MET A 25 -5.37 7.35 -6.02
CA MET A 25 -4.75 8.07 -4.91
C MET A 25 -5.69 9.11 -4.28
N GLN A 26 -6.62 9.70 -5.03
CA GLN A 26 -7.66 10.56 -4.44
C GLN A 26 -8.52 9.79 -3.45
N SER A 27 -8.91 8.55 -3.79
CA SER A 27 -9.67 7.69 -2.88
C SER A 27 -8.86 7.36 -1.61
N VAL A 28 -7.56 7.07 -1.76
CA VAL A 28 -6.66 6.82 -0.61
C VAL A 28 -6.52 8.04 0.28
N ARG A 29 -6.37 9.25 -0.28
CA ARG A 29 -6.28 10.50 0.49
C ARG A 29 -7.51 10.72 1.37
N VAL A 30 -8.70 10.52 0.82
CA VAL A 30 -9.96 10.62 1.58
C VAL A 30 -9.97 9.64 2.76
N ILE A 31 -9.54 8.39 2.54
CA ILE A 31 -9.48 7.39 3.62
C ILE A 31 -8.44 7.80 4.68
N LEU A 32 -7.26 8.29 4.27
CA LEU A 32 -6.22 8.73 5.21
C LEU A 32 -6.65 9.93 6.03
N GLU A 33 -7.33 10.91 5.42
CA GLU A 33 -7.93 12.04 6.13
C GLU A 33 -8.94 11.55 7.17
N GLN A 34 -9.85 10.66 6.78
CA GLN A 34 -10.84 10.05 7.69
C GLN A 34 -10.19 9.30 8.86
N MET A 35 -9.13 8.54 8.59
CA MET A 35 -8.40 7.79 9.63
C MET A 35 -7.63 8.72 10.57
N SER A 36 -7.07 9.82 10.05
CA SER A 36 -6.31 10.80 10.83
C SER A 36 -7.17 11.66 11.75
N GLY A 37 -8.41 11.96 11.35
CA GLY A 37 -9.35 12.80 12.10
C GLY A 37 -10.03 12.13 13.29
N GLN A 38 -9.78 10.83 13.54
CA GLN A 38 -10.47 10.01 14.56
C GLN A 38 -12.00 9.94 14.43
N GLU A 39 -12.59 10.43 13.34
CA GLU A 39 -14.05 10.53 13.15
C GLU A 39 -14.75 9.16 13.06
N TYR A 40 -14.00 8.07 12.88
CA TYR A 40 -14.55 6.73 12.71
C TYR A 40 -13.73 5.65 13.44
N ALA A 41 -13.53 5.84 14.74
CA ALA A 41 -12.85 4.88 15.64
C ALA A 41 -13.54 3.50 15.81
N ALA A 42 -14.67 3.28 15.13
CA ALA A 42 -15.34 1.99 15.13
C ALA A 42 -14.48 0.94 14.40
N ALA A 43 -14.28 -0.22 15.04
CA ALA A 43 -13.38 -1.26 14.55
C ALA A 43 -13.73 -1.78 13.13
N ASN A 44 -15.02 -1.81 12.79
CA ASN A 44 -15.48 -2.19 11.45
C ASN A 44 -15.07 -1.17 10.37
N THR A 45 -15.24 0.13 10.62
CA THR A 45 -14.84 1.19 9.69
C THR A 45 -13.33 1.22 9.53
N TYR A 46 -12.59 1.07 10.64
CA TYR A 46 -11.14 0.97 10.59
C TYR A 46 -10.66 -0.22 9.72
N THR A 47 -11.27 -1.40 9.90
CA THR A 47 -10.91 -2.60 9.14
C THR A 47 -11.24 -2.45 7.66
N ASN A 48 -12.42 -1.91 7.32
CA ASN A 48 -12.80 -1.64 5.93
C ASN A 48 -11.85 -0.64 5.25
N ASN A 49 -11.46 0.42 5.95
CA ASN A 49 -10.52 1.41 5.46
C ASN A 49 -9.13 0.81 5.22
N MET A 50 -8.66 -0.03 6.13
CA MET A 50 -7.40 -0.76 5.96
C MET A 50 -7.44 -1.75 4.79
N GLU A 51 -8.57 -2.43 4.57
CA GLU A 51 -8.75 -3.33 3.42
C GLU A 51 -8.71 -2.57 2.09
N MET A 52 -9.39 -1.41 2.00
CA MET A 52 -9.35 -0.57 0.80
C MET A 52 -7.93 -0.06 0.50
N ILE A 53 -7.20 0.38 1.54
CA ILE A 53 -5.80 0.80 1.39
C ILE A 53 -4.91 -0.38 0.96
N ALA A 54 -5.11 -1.58 1.51
CA ALA A 54 -4.34 -2.77 1.13
C ALA A 54 -4.57 -3.15 -0.35
N ARG A 55 -5.84 -3.19 -0.80
CA ARG A 55 -6.18 -3.46 -2.20
C ARG A 55 -5.58 -2.44 -3.16
N PHE A 56 -5.58 -1.16 -2.78
CA PHE A 56 -4.90 -0.13 -3.55
C PHE A 56 -3.42 -0.47 -3.79
N TYR A 57 -2.69 -0.89 -2.74
CA TYR A 57 -1.27 -1.24 -2.87
C TYR A 57 -1.03 -2.54 -3.64
N GLU A 58 -1.92 -3.52 -3.55
CA GLU A 58 -1.82 -4.73 -4.37
C GLU A 58 -1.96 -4.40 -5.86
N GLU A 59 -2.95 -3.57 -6.21
CA GLU A 59 -3.23 -3.25 -7.60
C GLU A 59 -2.20 -2.27 -8.20
N VAL A 60 -1.81 -1.26 -7.43
CA VAL A 60 -0.82 -0.27 -7.88
C VAL A 60 0.61 -0.80 -7.77
N GLY A 61 0.86 -1.75 -6.87
CA GLY A 61 2.16 -2.39 -6.71
C GLY A 61 2.68 -3.03 -8.00
N VAL A 62 1.79 -3.61 -8.83
CA VAL A 62 2.18 -4.18 -10.13
C VAL A 62 2.72 -3.10 -11.06
N SER A 63 2.03 -1.97 -11.18
CA SER A 63 2.46 -0.83 -12.00
C SER A 63 3.74 -0.17 -11.46
N LEU A 64 3.86 -0.04 -10.13
CA LEU A 64 5.04 0.52 -9.49
C LEU A 64 6.25 -0.40 -9.54
N CYS A 65 6.11 -1.69 -9.84
CA CYS A 65 7.26 -2.57 -10.07
C CYS A 65 7.98 -2.29 -11.40
N GLU A 66 7.35 -1.55 -12.32
CA GLU A 66 7.97 -1.16 -13.58
C GLU A 66 8.90 0.05 -13.39
N LEU A 67 10.22 -0.18 -13.53
CA LEU A 67 11.24 0.87 -13.37
C LEU A 67 11.03 2.06 -14.34
N ASP A 68 10.66 1.78 -15.58
CA ASP A 68 10.40 2.81 -16.60
C ASP A 68 9.20 3.69 -16.21
N PHE A 69 8.15 3.11 -15.63
CA PHE A 69 6.99 3.87 -15.14
C PHE A 69 7.34 4.65 -13.86
N GLN A 70 8.16 4.11 -12.96
CA GLN A 70 8.67 4.87 -11.81
C GLN A 70 9.48 6.09 -12.25
N GLU A 71 10.32 5.94 -13.29
CA GLU A 71 11.07 7.06 -13.86
C GLU A 71 10.13 8.10 -14.46
N TYR A 72 9.14 7.67 -15.24
CA TYR A 72 8.10 8.53 -15.77
C TYR A 72 7.40 9.33 -14.66
N LEU A 73 6.96 8.67 -13.59
CA LEU A 73 6.36 9.32 -12.43
C LEU A 73 7.28 10.34 -11.78
N ARG A 74 8.55 9.99 -11.55
CA ARG A 74 9.51 10.90 -10.92
C ARG A 74 9.75 12.17 -11.73
N GLN A 75 9.70 12.07 -13.05
CA GLN A 75 9.89 13.18 -13.98
C GLN A 75 8.62 14.06 -14.14
N ASN A 76 7.43 13.45 -14.10
CA ASN A 76 6.17 14.14 -14.39
C ASN A 76 5.40 14.59 -13.13
N ASP A 77 5.49 13.83 -12.03
CA ASP A 77 4.84 14.15 -10.75
C ASP A 77 5.60 13.54 -9.56
N LEU A 78 6.67 14.22 -9.16
CA LEU A 78 7.51 13.83 -8.02
C LEU A 78 6.71 13.77 -6.70
N ASN A 79 5.70 14.64 -6.53
CA ASN A 79 4.92 14.69 -5.30
C ASN A 79 4.06 13.45 -5.15
N LEU A 80 3.37 13.05 -6.21
CA LEU A 80 2.60 11.80 -6.24
C LEU A 80 3.50 10.59 -5.97
N PHE A 81 4.68 10.54 -6.57
CA PHE A 81 5.64 9.47 -6.34
C PHE A 81 6.07 9.38 -4.86
N ILE A 82 6.43 10.50 -4.24
CA ILE A 82 6.82 10.55 -2.83
C ILE A 82 5.66 10.15 -1.92
N GLU A 83 4.45 10.63 -2.21
CA GLU A 83 3.26 10.32 -1.42
C GLU A 83 2.94 8.82 -1.43
N ILE A 84 2.98 8.19 -2.60
CA ILE A 84 2.82 6.73 -2.75
C ILE A 84 3.85 5.97 -1.93
N LEU A 85 5.12 6.41 -1.93
CA LEU A 85 6.14 5.75 -1.10
C LEU A 85 5.88 5.94 0.40
N ALA A 86 5.45 7.13 0.81
CA ALA A 86 5.14 7.46 2.19
C ALA A 86 3.97 6.62 2.72
N VAL A 87 2.88 6.54 1.97
CA VAL A 87 1.71 5.74 2.34
C VAL A 87 2.06 4.25 2.41
N GLY A 88 2.91 3.73 1.51
CA GLY A 88 3.32 2.33 1.51
C GLY A 88 4.14 1.97 2.75
N ARG A 89 5.01 2.89 3.18
CA ARG A 89 5.75 2.77 4.44
C ARG A 89 4.82 2.82 5.65
N ALA A 90 3.86 3.75 5.66
CA ALA A 90 2.89 3.86 6.74
C ALA A 90 2.09 2.56 6.92
N ILE A 91 1.62 1.94 5.83
CA ILE A 91 0.93 0.65 5.86
C ILE A 91 1.82 -0.46 6.43
N SER A 92 3.08 -0.51 6.00
CA SER A 92 4.03 -1.51 6.50
C SER A 92 4.23 -1.39 8.01
N LEU A 93 4.33 -0.15 8.52
CA LEU A 93 4.41 0.12 9.96
C LEU A 93 3.11 -0.25 10.70
N MET A 94 1.95 0.09 10.14
CA MET A 94 0.65 -0.28 10.71
C MET A 94 0.47 -1.80 10.77
N LYS A 95 0.87 -2.52 9.72
CA LYS A 95 0.85 -3.99 9.69
C LYS A 95 1.73 -4.56 10.80
N ASN A 96 2.94 -4.03 10.98
CA ASN A 96 3.83 -4.46 12.06
C ASN A 96 3.21 -4.21 13.44
N LEU A 97 2.64 -3.02 13.67
CA LEU A 97 1.96 -2.69 14.92
C LEU A 97 0.80 -3.65 15.22
N LEU A 98 -0.05 -3.94 14.23
CA LEU A 98 -1.18 -4.86 14.38
C LEU A 98 -0.73 -6.28 14.76
N VAL A 99 0.36 -6.77 14.15
CA VAL A 99 0.96 -8.06 14.51
C VAL A 99 1.46 -8.05 15.95
N ASN A 100 2.15 -6.99 16.39
CA ASN A 100 2.66 -6.88 17.75
C ASN A 100 1.53 -6.78 18.79
N VAL A 101 0.45 -6.05 18.48
CA VAL A 101 -0.75 -5.96 19.34
C VAL A 101 -1.43 -7.32 19.46
N LYS A 102 -1.59 -8.04 18.34
CA LYS A 102 -2.16 -9.40 18.35
C LYS A 102 -1.34 -10.34 19.26
N GLN A 103 -0.03 -10.38 19.08
CA GLN A 103 0.87 -11.21 19.90
C GLN A 103 0.80 -10.84 21.38
N SER A 104 0.73 -9.55 21.70
CA SER A 104 0.61 -9.07 23.09
C SER A 104 -0.71 -9.50 23.72
N LEU A 105 -1.82 -9.47 22.97
CA LEU A 105 -3.13 -9.93 23.43
C LEU A 105 -3.18 -11.46 23.60
N GLU A 106 -2.56 -12.23 22.69
CA GLU A 106 -2.45 -13.69 22.80
C GLU A 106 -1.63 -14.10 24.02
N ALA A 107 -0.52 -13.41 24.28
CA ALA A 107 0.29 -13.60 25.49
C ALA A 107 -0.48 -13.25 26.77
N ALA A 108 -1.22 -12.14 26.78
CA ALA A 108 -2.02 -11.71 27.92
C ALA A 108 -3.22 -12.64 28.23
N THR A 109 -3.75 -13.32 27.21
CA THR A 109 -4.88 -14.27 27.36
C THR A 109 -4.45 -15.71 27.62
N GLY A 110 -3.15 -15.97 27.80
CA GLY A 110 -2.62 -17.29 28.14
C GLY A 110 -2.62 -18.30 26.98
N LYS A 111 -2.88 -17.87 25.74
CA LYS A 111 -2.71 -18.70 24.54
C LYS A 111 -1.25 -18.65 24.08
N SER A 112 -0.32 -19.04 24.94
CA SER A 112 1.05 -19.32 24.50
C SER A 112 1.04 -20.66 23.77
N ASP A 113 1.28 -20.64 22.47
CA ASP A 113 1.45 -21.82 21.63
C ASP A 113 2.53 -22.72 22.26
N GLN A 114 2.13 -23.86 22.83
CA GLN A 114 3.05 -24.87 23.35
C GLN A 114 3.66 -25.66 22.18
N SER A 115 4.45 -24.99 21.37
CA SER A 115 5.36 -25.65 20.44
C SER A 115 6.75 -25.66 21.07
N ILE A 116 6.95 -26.57 22.03
CA ILE A 116 8.29 -26.92 22.52
C ILE A 116 9.01 -27.58 21.32
N PRO A 117 10.16 -27.06 20.84
CA PRO A 117 10.94 -27.81 19.87
C PRO A 117 11.46 -29.05 20.58
N ASN A 118 11.03 -30.22 20.10
CA ASN A 118 11.52 -31.51 20.57
C ASN A 118 13.00 -31.62 20.21
N GLN A 119 13.88 -31.17 21.11
CA GLN A 119 15.26 -31.62 21.15
C GLN A 119 15.23 -33.03 21.73
N ASN A 120 15.41 -34.03 20.86
CA ASN A 120 15.87 -35.35 21.27
C ASN A 120 16.74 -35.95 20.16
N ASN A 121 18.03 -36.04 20.52
CA ASN A 121 19.10 -36.95 20.09
C ASN A 121 19.19 -37.38 18.62
#